data_AF-A0A0N0KB99-F1
#
_entry.id   AF-A0A0N0KB99-F1
#
_cell.length_a   1.000
_cell.length_b   1.000
_cell.length_c   1.000
_cell.angle_alpha   90.00
_cell.angle_beta   90.00
_cell.angle_gamma   90.00
#
_symmetry.space_group_name_H-M   'P 1'
#
loop_
_entity.id
_entity.type
_entity.pdbx_description
1 polymer ?
#
loop_
_entity_poly.entity_id
_entity_poly.type
_entity_poly.pdbx_seq_one_letter_code
_entity_poly.pdbx_strand_id
1 'polypeptide(L)'
;MAGAPKKPIQLDQELYRTVVERVRAGENFYPATMAAQRERSYPVQPALAVRPPTMTWWLALFPNTGTRTAALIALLFGALIALRQSLSDRPPVEALSVVALAVAGLFGAFFPDNVYLHEQWSVLLIMLSLAAYRRPWLMIGLALLAVLVRETALAWLGAIVLHGLWQRDWKRAGMAAAAIALAAGLWLVHAQFVAAQVQPGDLTSPGWVRFGGLPLVIDALRRNLVLTGLPGPLVLALVAASLAAMLRWGGEMERIAAVGSAGFLAALTVFGRPDNGYWGFMAAPFVLLGLPLIARQLLPRHRKTGRQ
;
A
#
# COMPACT_ATOMS: atom_id res chain seq x y z
N MET A 1 15.17 -10.30 -32.22
CA MET A 1 13.72 -10.26 -31.92
C MET A 1 13.43 -11.34 -30.90
N ALA A 2 13.25 -10.98 -29.63
CA ALA A 2 12.90 -11.94 -28.59
C ALA A 2 11.45 -12.39 -28.82
N GLY A 3 11.23 -13.69 -29.02
CA GLY A 3 9.91 -14.26 -29.22
C GLY A 3 8.98 -13.88 -28.06
N ALA A 4 7.76 -13.49 -28.38
CA ALA A 4 6.72 -13.25 -27.39
C ALA A 4 6.59 -14.49 -26.46
N PRO A 5 6.42 -14.29 -25.15
CA PRO A 5 6.30 -15.41 -24.22
C PRO A 5 5.18 -16.36 -24.64
N LYS A 6 5.50 -17.66 -24.76
CA LYS A 6 4.58 -18.75 -25.19
C LYS A 6 3.44 -19.06 -24.21
N LYS A 7 3.38 -18.39 -23.05
CA LYS A 7 2.26 -18.46 -22.11
C LYS A 7 1.59 -17.09 -22.06
N PRO A 8 0.25 -17.00 -22.15
CA PRO A 8 -0.43 -15.74 -21.90
C PRO A 8 0.04 -15.20 -20.55
N ILE A 9 0.29 -13.89 -20.47
CA ILE A 9 0.55 -13.22 -19.21
C ILE A 9 -0.66 -13.54 -18.33
N GLN A 10 -0.49 -14.45 -17.37
CA GLN A 10 -1.52 -14.71 -16.38
C GLN A 10 -1.62 -13.45 -15.54
N LEU A 11 -2.69 -12.69 -15.78
CA LEU A 11 -2.95 -11.49 -15.00
C LEU A 11 -3.47 -11.97 -13.65
N ASP A 12 -2.74 -11.66 -12.58
CA ASP A 12 -3.14 -11.94 -11.20
C ASP A 12 -4.60 -11.50 -10.92
N GLN A 13 -5.05 -10.44 -11.58
CA GLN A 13 -6.43 -9.94 -11.54
C GLN A 13 -7.46 -10.99 -11.95
N GLU A 14 -7.19 -11.78 -12.99
CA GLU A 14 -8.11 -12.82 -13.46
C GLU A 14 -8.24 -13.95 -12.44
N LEU A 15 -7.12 -14.38 -11.87
CA LEU A 15 -7.11 -15.35 -10.76
C LEU A 15 -7.96 -14.82 -9.61
N TYR A 16 -7.70 -13.60 -9.13
CA TYR A 16 -8.42 -13.01 -8.01
C TYR A 16 -9.91 -12.83 -8.31
N ARG A 17 -10.27 -12.42 -9.53
CA ARG A 17 -11.67 -12.35 -9.99
C ARG A 17 -12.34 -13.71 -9.92
N THR A 18 -11.71 -14.78 -10.44
CA THR A 18 -12.26 -16.13 -10.38
C THR A 18 -12.52 -16.58 -8.95
N VAL A 19 -11.58 -16.33 -8.04
CA VAL A 19 -11.75 -16.70 -6.63
C VAL A 19 -12.90 -15.93 -5.98
N VAL A 20 -13.04 -14.63 -6.25
CA VAL A 20 -14.15 -13.82 -5.76
C VAL A 20 -15.50 -14.37 -6.25
N GLU A 21 -15.62 -14.73 -7.53
CA GLU A 21 -16.86 -15.29 -8.06
C GLU A 21 -17.20 -16.66 -7.46
N ARG A 22 -16.20 -17.53 -7.26
CA ARG A 22 -16.41 -18.84 -6.58
C ARG A 22 -16.90 -18.65 -5.15
N VAL A 23 -16.27 -17.76 -4.38
CA VAL A 23 -16.69 -17.46 -3.01
C VAL A 23 -18.09 -16.84 -2.97
N ARG A 24 -18.40 -15.94 -3.91
CA ARG A 24 -19.74 -15.37 -4.05
C ARG A 24 -20.79 -16.43 -4.39
N ALA A 25 -20.43 -17.44 -5.18
CA ALA A 25 -21.30 -18.58 -5.50
C ALA A 25 -21.49 -19.56 -4.31
N GLY A 26 -20.84 -19.30 -3.17
CA GLY A 26 -21.00 -20.07 -1.93
C GLY A 26 -19.83 -21.01 -1.62
N GLU A 27 -18.76 -21.03 -2.42
CA GLU A 27 -17.58 -21.83 -2.10
C GLU A 27 -16.79 -21.25 -0.92
N ASN A 28 -16.17 -22.14 -0.14
CA ASN A 28 -15.22 -21.74 0.89
C ASN A 28 -13.93 -21.16 0.27
N PHE A 29 -13.40 -20.09 0.86
CA PHE A 29 -12.25 -19.34 0.32
C PHE A 29 -11.02 -20.21 0.03
N TYR A 30 -10.57 -21.01 1.00
CA TYR A 30 -9.34 -21.78 0.88
C TYR A 30 -9.40 -22.83 -0.25
N PRO A 31 -10.38 -23.75 -0.29
CA PRO A 31 -10.46 -24.70 -1.41
C PRO A 31 -10.64 -24.00 -2.77
N ALA A 32 -11.47 -22.94 -2.86
CA ALA A 32 -11.66 -22.19 -4.10
C ALA A 32 -10.36 -21.55 -4.61
N THR A 33 -9.59 -20.92 -3.71
CA THR A 33 -8.32 -20.27 -4.06
C THR A 33 -7.26 -21.28 -4.47
N MET A 34 -7.12 -22.36 -3.71
CA MET A 34 -6.12 -23.40 -3.97
C MET A 34 -6.39 -24.10 -5.31
N ALA A 35 -7.65 -24.42 -5.61
CA ALA A 35 -8.03 -24.97 -6.90
C ALA A 35 -7.74 -23.97 -8.05
N ALA A 36 -8.17 -22.71 -7.92
CA ALA A 36 -7.96 -21.70 -8.96
C ALA A 36 -6.47 -21.40 -9.23
N GLN A 37 -5.62 -21.44 -8.20
CA GLN A 37 -4.16 -21.32 -8.34
C GLN A 37 -3.57 -22.53 -9.06
N ARG A 38 -3.93 -23.76 -8.67
CA ARG A 38 -3.47 -24.99 -9.35
C ARG A 38 -3.86 -25.04 -10.82
N GLU A 39 -5.12 -24.75 -11.13
CA GLU A 39 -5.65 -24.69 -12.51
C GLU A 39 -4.80 -23.76 -13.41
N ARG A 40 -4.22 -22.71 -12.82
CA ARG A 40 -3.39 -21.73 -13.51
C ARG A 40 -1.89 -21.96 -13.32
N SER A 41 -1.47 -23.03 -12.66
CA SER A 41 -0.06 -23.28 -12.33
C SER A 41 0.60 -22.17 -11.50
N TYR A 42 -0.17 -21.51 -10.63
CA TYR A 42 0.39 -20.65 -9.59
C TYR A 42 0.88 -21.47 -8.40
N PRO A 43 1.93 -21.03 -7.70
CA PRO A 43 2.33 -21.64 -6.45
C PRO A 43 1.29 -21.47 -5.36
N VAL A 44 1.12 -22.51 -4.54
CA VAL A 44 0.22 -22.52 -3.37
C VAL A 44 0.99 -22.65 -2.05
N GLN A 45 2.33 -22.73 -2.12
CA GLN A 45 3.24 -22.80 -0.98
C GLN A 45 4.35 -21.75 -1.09
N PRO A 46 4.93 -21.25 0.02
CA PRO A 46 4.37 -21.34 1.38
C PRO A 46 3.07 -20.53 1.48
N ALA A 47 2.46 -20.43 2.66
CA ALA A 47 1.19 -19.71 2.85
C ALA A 47 1.16 -18.28 2.27
N LEU A 48 2.31 -17.60 2.22
CA LEU A 48 2.48 -16.27 1.59
C LEU A 48 2.20 -16.24 0.07
N ALA A 49 2.16 -17.39 -0.61
CA ALA A 49 1.75 -17.50 -2.01
C ALA A 49 0.22 -17.41 -2.18
N VAL A 50 -0.53 -17.64 -1.11
CA VAL A 50 -1.99 -17.48 -1.05
C VAL A 50 -2.29 -16.13 -0.41
N ARG A 51 -3.17 -15.35 -1.04
CA ARG A 51 -3.53 -14.02 -0.50
C ARG A 51 -4.45 -14.16 0.71
N PRO A 52 -4.44 -13.18 1.63
CA PRO A 52 -5.42 -13.12 2.71
C PRO A 52 -6.86 -13.13 2.21
N PRO A 53 -7.77 -13.77 2.94
CA PRO A 53 -9.17 -13.90 2.52
C PRO A 53 -9.97 -12.60 2.63
N THR A 54 -9.52 -11.63 3.44
CA THR A 54 -10.28 -10.44 3.82
C THR A 54 -10.83 -9.68 2.62
N MET A 55 -9.99 -9.45 1.60
CA MET A 55 -10.42 -8.74 0.39
C MET A 55 -11.42 -9.56 -0.41
N THR A 56 -11.17 -10.86 -0.58
CA THR A 56 -12.08 -11.72 -1.32
C THR A 56 -13.46 -11.78 -0.66
N TRP A 57 -13.51 -11.91 0.67
CA TRP A 57 -14.78 -11.93 1.41
C TRP A 57 -15.57 -10.65 1.24
N TRP A 58 -14.96 -9.46 1.35
CA TRP A 58 -15.71 -8.23 1.10
C TRP A 58 -16.14 -8.11 -0.36
N LEU A 59 -15.37 -8.65 -1.32
CA LEU A 59 -15.61 -8.42 -2.75
C LEU A 59 -16.76 -9.30 -3.22
N ALA A 60 -16.90 -10.46 -2.59
CA ALA A 60 -18.00 -11.39 -2.78
C ALA A 60 -19.35 -10.80 -2.34
N LEU A 61 -19.38 -9.79 -1.47
CA LEU A 61 -20.61 -9.08 -1.09
C LEU A 61 -21.21 -8.26 -2.25
N PHE A 62 -20.38 -7.89 -3.23
CA PHE A 62 -20.80 -7.09 -4.38
C PHE A 62 -21.19 -7.97 -5.56
N PRO A 63 -22.33 -7.68 -6.23
CA PRO A 63 -22.91 -8.55 -7.25
C PRO A 63 -22.08 -8.66 -8.53
N ASN A 64 -21.33 -7.62 -8.90
CA ASN A 64 -20.56 -7.59 -10.14
C ASN A 64 -19.34 -6.64 -10.06
N THR A 65 -18.46 -6.71 -11.06
CA THR A 65 -17.27 -5.84 -11.17
C THR A 65 -17.62 -4.36 -11.11
N GLY A 66 -18.73 -3.92 -11.71
CA GLY A 66 -19.14 -2.51 -11.69
C GLY A 66 -19.38 -1.99 -10.27
N THR A 67 -20.10 -2.75 -9.44
CA THR A 67 -20.34 -2.41 -8.03
C THR A 67 -19.06 -2.44 -7.19
N ARG A 68 -18.13 -3.36 -7.46
CA ARG A 68 -16.82 -3.40 -6.80
C ARG A 68 -15.98 -2.18 -7.15
N THR A 69 -15.97 -1.80 -8.43
CA THR A 69 -15.26 -0.61 -8.92
C THR A 69 -15.87 0.66 -8.33
N ALA A 70 -17.20 0.75 -8.26
CA ALA A 70 -17.88 1.88 -7.61
C ALA A 70 -17.49 1.99 -6.12
N ALA A 71 -17.40 0.86 -5.40
CA ALA A 71 -16.95 0.84 -4.01
C ALA A 71 -15.48 1.29 -3.85
N LEU A 72 -14.59 0.86 -4.75
CA LEU A 72 -13.20 1.30 -4.76
C LEU A 72 -13.09 2.81 -5.05
N ILE A 73 -13.87 3.32 -6.01
CA ILE A 73 -13.94 4.75 -6.33
C ILE A 73 -14.48 5.55 -5.13
N ALA A 74 -15.53 5.07 -4.47
CA ALA A 74 -16.06 5.69 -3.26
C ALA A 74 -15.01 5.73 -2.14
N LEU A 75 -14.25 4.63 -1.96
CA LEU A 75 -13.14 4.57 -1.01
C LEU A 75 -12.02 5.56 -1.38
N LEU A 76 -11.69 5.67 -2.67
CA LEU A 76 -10.71 6.63 -3.18
C LEU A 76 -11.13 8.07 -2.84
N PHE A 77 -12.35 8.48 -3.19
CA PHE A 77 -12.84 9.81 -2.87
C PHE A 77 -12.92 10.05 -1.36
N GLY A 78 -13.39 9.06 -0.60
CA GLY A 78 -13.40 9.12 0.87
C GLY A 78 -11.99 9.35 1.46
N ALA A 79 -10.99 8.62 0.95
CA ALA A 79 -9.59 8.78 1.36
C ALA A 79 -9.02 10.17 1.02
N LEU A 80 -9.30 10.68 -0.19
CA LEU A 80 -8.85 12.01 -0.61
C LEU A 80 -9.54 13.13 0.17
N ILE A 81 -10.84 13.00 0.44
CA ILE A 81 -11.59 13.94 1.28
C ILE A 81 -11.04 13.92 2.70
N ALA A 82 -10.84 12.75 3.30
CA ALA A 82 -10.27 12.62 4.64
C ALA A 82 -8.86 13.21 4.71
N LEU A 83 -8.01 12.94 3.72
CA LEU A 83 -6.67 13.52 3.63
C LEU A 83 -6.76 15.06 3.57
N ARG A 84 -7.62 15.61 2.71
CA ARG A 84 -7.85 17.06 2.58
C ARG A 84 -8.42 17.68 3.87
N GLN A 85 -9.28 16.97 4.60
CA GLN A 85 -9.80 17.43 5.89
C GLN A 85 -8.72 17.39 6.98
N SER A 86 -7.84 16.38 6.97
CA SER A 86 -6.74 16.28 7.94
C SER A 86 -5.74 17.45 7.85
N LEU A 87 -5.72 18.12 6.70
CA LEU A 87 -4.89 19.27 6.35
C LEU A 87 -5.65 20.61 6.44
N SER A 88 -6.82 20.67 7.08
CA SER A 88 -7.66 21.89 7.17
C SER A 88 -6.94 23.10 7.74
N ASP A 89 -5.95 22.87 8.62
CA ASP A 89 -5.22 23.93 9.32
C ASP A 89 -4.06 24.51 8.47
N ARG A 90 -3.87 24.00 7.25
CA ARG A 90 -2.82 24.43 6.32
C ARG A 90 -3.36 25.43 5.29
N PRO A 91 -2.48 26.27 4.72
CA PRO A 91 -2.86 27.10 3.57
C PRO A 91 -3.48 26.24 2.45
N PRO A 92 -4.57 26.69 1.80
CA PRO A 92 -5.27 25.89 0.78
C PRO A 92 -4.37 25.36 -0.33
N VAL A 93 -3.41 26.15 -0.80
CA VAL A 93 -2.46 25.76 -1.86
C VAL A 93 -1.55 24.61 -1.43
N GLU A 94 -1.04 24.65 -0.19
CA GLU A 94 -0.22 23.58 0.39
C GLU A 94 -1.05 22.29 0.52
N ALA A 95 -2.25 22.39 1.08
CA ALA A 95 -3.15 21.24 1.23
C ALA A 95 -3.53 20.61 -0.11
N LEU A 96 -3.87 21.42 -1.12
CA LEU A 96 -4.21 20.93 -2.46
C LEU A 96 -2.99 20.32 -3.17
N SER A 97 -1.80 20.84 -2.96
CA SER A 97 -0.56 20.27 -3.52
C SER A 97 -0.27 18.88 -2.95
N VAL A 98 -0.45 18.69 -1.63
CA VAL A 98 -0.33 17.36 -1.00
C VAL A 98 -1.34 16.38 -1.60
N VAL A 99 -2.61 16.79 -1.75
CA VAL A 99 -3.65 15.95 -2.36
C VAL A 99 -3.32 15.62 -3.82
N ALA A 100 -2.88 16.59 -4.61
CA ALA A 100 -2.52 16.38 -6.01
C ALA A 100 -1.35 15.39 -6.17
N LEU A 101 -0.33 15.50 -5.31
CA LEU A 101 0.81 14.58 -5.30
C LEU A 101 0.40 13.16 -4.85
N ALA A 102 -0.53 13.06 -3.90
CA ALA A 102 -1.10 11.76 -3.52
C ALA A 102 -1.86 11.11 -4.69
N VAL A 103 -2.69 11.89 -5.41
CA VAL A 103 -3.41 11.42 -6.61
C VAL A 103 -2.44 10.95 -7.70
N ALA A 104 -1.33 11.65 -7.91
CA ALA A 104 -0.32 11.24 -8.88
C ALA A 104 0.30 9.87 -8.56
N GLY A 105 0.42 9.52 -7.27
CA GLY A 105 0.86 8.20 -6.82
C GLY A 105 -0.24 7.12 -6.81
N LEU A 106 -1.50 7.50 -6.98
CA LEU A 106 -2.65 6.59 -7.08
C LEU A 106 -3.05 6.29 -8.53
N PHE A 107 -2.26 6.71 -9.52
CA PHE A 107 -2.63 6.55 -10.93
C PHE A 107 -2.92 5.08 -11.31
N GLY A 108 -2.28 4.11 -10.63
CA GLY A 108 -2.59 2.69 -10.79
C GLY A 108 -4.06 2.35 -10.53
N ALA A 109 -4.76 3.04 -9.63
CA ALA A 109 -6.14 2.72 -9.28
C ALA A 109 -7.14 2.91 -10.44
N PHE A 110 -6.76 3.64 -11.50
CA PHE A 110 -7.64 3.98 -12.62
C PHE A 110 -7.66 2.96 -13.77
N PHE A 111 -6.82 1.92 -13.72
CA PHE A 111 -6.83 0.88 -14.76
C PHE A 111 -8.00 -0.11 -14.58
N PRO A 112 -8.65 -0.55 -15.67
CA PRO A 112 -9.62 -1.64 -15.62
C PRO A 112 -9.03 -2.89 -14.93
N ASP A 113 -9.87 -3.60 -14.18
CA ASP A 113 -9.54 -4.80 -13.39
C ASP A 113 -8.58 -4.62 -12.20
N ASN A 114 -8.01 -3.43 -11.97
CA ASN A 114 -7.22 -3.15 -10.76
C ASN A 114 -8.06 -3.17 -9.47
N VAL A 115 -9.38 -3.25 -9.58
CA VAL A 115 -10.29 -3.54 -8.47
C VAL A 115 -9.99 -4.89 -7.79
N TYR A 116 -9.36 -5.83 -8.50
CA TYR A 116 -8.96 -7.12 -7.93
C TYR A 116 -7.53 -7.11 -7.37
N LEU A 117 -6.78 -6.01 -7.51
CA LEU A 117 -5.46 -5.87 -6.91
C LEU A 117 -5.56 -5.41 -5.46
N HIS A 118 -4.95 -6.18 -4.58
CA HIS A 118 -4.97 -5.95 -3.13
C HIS A 118 -4.26 -4.65 -2.74
N GLU A 119 -3.24 -4.25 -3.49
CA GLU A 119 -2.51 -3.00 -3.31
C GLU A 119 -3.45 -1.78 -3.38
N GLN A 120 -4.43 -1.78 -4.29
CA GLN A 120 -5.29 -0.61 -4.51
C GLN A 120 -6.21 -0.35 -3.33
N TRP A 121 -6.76 -1.40 -2.74
CA TRP A 121 -7.58 -1.27 -1.54
C TRP A 121 -6.74 -0.96 -0.31
N SER A 122 -5.63 -1.68 -0.16
CA SER A 122 -4.75 -1.53 1.01
C SER A 122 -4.13 -0.13 1.08
N VAL A 123 -3.66 0.43 -0.05
CA VAL A 123 -3.07 1.77 -0.06
C VAL A 123 -4.08 2.87 0.30
N LEU A 124 -5.35 2.73 -0.10
CA LEU A 124 -6.40 3.67 0.26
C LEU A 124 -6.77 3.58 1.74
N LEU A 125 -6.76 2.37 2.31
CA LEU A 125 -6.91 2.17 3.75
C LEU A 125 -5.74 2.78 4.55
N ILE A 126 -4.52 2.68 4.03
CA ILE A 126 -3.36 3.38 4.61
C ILE A 126 -3.52 4.90 4.51
N MET A 127 -4.01 5.42 3.39
CA MET A 127 -4.28 6.86 3.26
C MET A 127 -5.31 7.35 4.27
N LEU A 128 -6.41 6.60 4.45
CA LEU A 128 -7.39 6.88 5.50
C LEU A 128 -6.78 6.78 6.90
N SER A 129 -5.92 5.78 7.14
CA SER A 129 -5.20 5.63 8.41
C SER A 129 -4.37 6.89 8.71
N LEU A 130 -3.55 7.33 7.74
CA LEU A 130 -2.75 8.55 7.85
C LEU A 130 -3.61 9.79 8.07
N ALA A 131 -4.72 9.93 7.34
CA ALA A 131 -5.67 11.03 7.53
C ALA A 131 -6.29 11.03 8.94
N ALA A 132 -6.45 9.85 9.54
CA ALA A 132 -6.97 9.66 10.90
C ALA A 132 -5.92 9.78 12.00
N TYR A 133 -4.71 10.31 11.75
CA TYR A 133 -3.58 10.35 12.70
C TYR A 133 -3.90 10.93 14.09
N ARG A 134 -4.90 11.82 14.18
CA ARG A 134 -5.39 12.43 15.44
C ARG A 134 -6.29 11.52 16.26
N ARG A 135 -6.74 10.38 15.71
CA ARG A 135 -7.60 9.37 16.34
C ARG A 135 -6.88 8.02 16.33
N PRO A 136 -5.99 7.75 17.31
CA PRO A 136 -5.10 6.59 17.26
C PRO A 136 -5.78 5.24 17.05
N TRP A 137 -6.95 5.02 17.67
CA TRP A 137 -7.71 3.78 17.49
C TRP A 137 -8.18 3.58 16.04
N LEU A 138 -8.65 4.65 15.38
CA LEU A 138 -9.15 4.60 14.01
C LEU A 138 -7.99 4.45 13.03
N MET A 139 -6.91 5.22 13.24
CA MET A 139 -5.66 5.10 12.49
C MET A 139 -5.15 3.65 12.51
N ILE A 140 -4.99 3.08 13.71
CA ILE A 140 -4.44 1.73 13.89
C ILE A 140 -5.40 0.67 13.35
N GLY A 141 -6.71 0.82 13.56
CA GLY A 141 -7.72 -0.10 13.00
C GLY A 141 -7.72 -0.13 11.48
N LEU A 142 -7.60 1.04 10.83
CA LEU A 142 -7.50 1.14 9.37
C LEU A 142 -6.19 0.56 8.83
N ALA A 143 -5.07 0.79 9.52
CA ALA A 143 -3.79 0.18 9.15
C ALA A 143 -3.80 -1.34 9.33
N LEU A 144 -4.42 -1.86 10.41
CA LEU A 144 -4.64 -3.29 10.58
C LEU A 144 -5.49 -3.87 9.45
N LEU A 145 -6.61 -3.22 9.11
CA LEU A 145 -7.44 -3.67 7.99
C LEU A 145 -6.65 -3.68 6.68
N ALA A 146 -5.79 -2.68 6.44
CA ALA A 146 -4.91 -2.65 5.28
C ALA A 146 -3.94 -3.85 5.26
N VAL A 147 -3.42 -4.27 6.41
CA VAL A 147 -2.56 -5.47 6.56
C VAL A 147 -3.34 -6.76 6.30
N LEU A 148 -4.59 -6.83 6.76
CA LEU A 148 -5.46 -7.99 6.54
C LEU A 148 -5.90 -8.11 5.07
N VAL A 149 -5.89 -7.01 4.32
CA VAL A 149 -6.06 -7.01 2.86
C VAL A 149 -4.75 -7.34 2.16
N ARG A 150 -3.63 -6.80 2.65
CA ARG A 150 -2.30 -6.96 2.06
C ARG A 150 -1.20 -6.93 3.12
N GLU A 151 -0.49 -8.04 3.28
CA GLU A 151 0.60 -8.22 4.24
C GLU A 151 1.71 -7.17 4.12
N THR A 152 2.01 -6.71 2.91
CA THR A 152 3.06 -5.71 2.68
C THR A 152 2.72 -4.36 3.31
N ALA A 153 1.46 -4.13 3.70
CA ALA A 153 1.07 -2.96 4.47
C ALA A 153 1.60 -2.97 5.92
N LEU A 154 2.19 -4.09 6.38
CA LEU A 154 2.76 -4.21 7.72
C LEU A 154 3.83 -3.14 8.00
N ALA A 155 4.54 -2.70 6.95
CA ALA A 155 5.50 -1.60 7.03
C ALA A 155 4.88 -0.32 7.62
N TRP A 156 3.60 -0.06 7.36
CA TRP A 156 2.88 1.11 7.88
C TRP A 156 2.53 0.97 9.36
N LEU A 157 2.08 -0.20 9.83
CA LEU A 157 1.91 -0.45 11.27
C LEU A 157 3.26 -0.32 11.99
N GLY A 158 4.33 -0.87 11.40
CA GLY A 158 5.69 -0.70 11.91
C GLY A 158 6.08 0.77 12.02
N ALA A 159 5.74 1.60 11.03
CA ALA A 159 5.99 3.04 11.09
C ALA A 159 5.23 3.74 12.22
N ILE A 160 3.99 3.34 12.50
CA ILE A 160 3.22 3.86 13.65
C ILE A 160 3.90 3.49 14.97
N VAL A 161 4.37 2.25 15.11
CA VAL A 161 5.14 1.81 16.28
C VAL A 161 6.40 2.65 16.43
N LEU A 162 7.24 2.72 15.38
CA LEU A 162 8.50 3.46 15.40
C LEU A 162 8.29 4.95 15.70
N HIS A 163 7.26 5.56 15.11
CA HIS A 163 6.92 6.95 15.39
C HIS A 163 6.44 7.15 16.84
N GLY A 164 5.59 6.26 17.35
CA GLY A 164 5.13 6.29 18.74
C GLY A 164 6.29 6.15 19.73
N LEU A 165 7.24 5.25 19.47
CA LEU A 165 8.46 5.10 20.26
C LEU A 165 9.33 6.37 20.20
N TRP A 166 9.52 6.93 19.01
CA TRP A 166 10.29 8.16 18.81
C TRP A 166 9.69 9.35 19.57
N GLN A 167 8.37 9.51 19.55
CA GLN A 167 7.66 10.57 20.27
C GLN A 167 7.37 10.23 21.75
N ARG A 168 7.78 9.05 22.22
CA ARG A 168 7.47 8.51 23.56
C ARG A 168 5.96 8.40 23.85
N ASP A 169 5.14 8.28 22.81
CA ASP A 169 3.71 7.94 22.90
C ASP A 169 3.57 6.41 23.01
N TRP A 170 3.87 5.90 24.21
CA TRP A 170 3.84 4.47 24.52
C TRP A 170 2.46 3.85 24.32
N LYS A 171 1.38 4.63 24.49
CA LYS A 171 0.02 4.16 24.28
C LYS A 171 -0.21 3.84 22.80
N ARG A 172 0.14 4.77 21.90
CA ARG A 172 0.03 4.55 20.46
C ARG A 172 0.95 3.44 19.98
N ALA A 173 2.20 3.42 20.45
CA ALA A 173 3.15 2.36 20.13
C ALA A 173 2.64 0.98 20.58
N GLY A 174 2.13 0.88 21.80
CA GLY A 174 1.55 -0.36 22.35
C GLY A 174 0.32 -0.83 21.60
N MET A 175 -0.60 0.08 21.24
CA MET A 175 -1.78 -0.26 20.43
C MET A 175 -1.38 -0.77 19.03
N ALA A 176 -0.42 -0.13 18.38
CA ALA A 176 0.04 -0.54 17.05
C ALA A 176 0.81 -1.88 17.13
N ALA A 177 1.61 -2.09 18.17
CA ALA A 177 2.28 -3.38 18.41
C ALA A 177 1.28 -4.51 18.68
N ALA A 178 0.21 -4.24 19.45
CA ALA A 178 -0.87 -5.20 19.66
C ALA A 178 -1.60 -5.54 18.34
N ALA A 179 -1.81 -4.54 17.46
CA ALA A 179 -2.37 -4.79 16.13
C ALA A 179 -1.44 -5.65 15.25
N ILE A 180 -0.12 -5.45 15.32
CA ILE A 180 0.86 -6.33 14.65
C ILE A 180 0.77 -7.75 15.19
N ALA A 181 0.71 -7.93 16.52
CA ALA A 181 0.60 -9.25 17.14
C ALA A 181 -0.71 -9.95 16.72
N LEU A 182 -1.82 -9.22 16.68
CA LEU A 182 -3.11 -9.73 16.19
C LEU A 182 -3.03 -10.15 14.71
N ALA A 183 -2.44 -9.30 13.85
CA ALA A 183 -2.24 -9.62 12.45
C ALA A 183 -1.38 -10.88 12.27
N ALA A 184 -0.31 -11.02 13.05
CA ALA A 184 0.55 -12.21 13.04
C ALA A 184 -0.22 -13.47 13.46
N GLY A 185 -1.03 -13.40 14.52
CA GLY A 185 -1.89 -14.50 14.95
C GLY A 185 -2.89 -14.92 13.86
N LEU A 186 -3.55 -13.96 13.21
CA LEU A 186 -4.45 -14.24 12.09
C LEU A 186 -3.72 -14.82 10.87
N TRP A 187 -2.49 -14.39 10.62
CA TRP A 187 -1.63 -14.98 9.59
C TRP A 187 -1.22 -16.42 9.89
N LEU A 188 -1.00 -16.77 11.15
CA LEU A 188 -0.75 -18.17 11.55
C LEU A 188 -1.99 -19.03 11.30
N VAL A 189 -3.18 -18.54 11.65
CA VAL A 189 -4.44 -19.22 11.35
C VAL A 189 -4.61 -19.39 9.83
N HIS A 190 -4.35 -18.34 9.06
CA HIS A 190 -4.36 -18.42 7.59
C HIS A 190 -3.39 -19.49 7.07
N ALA A 191 -2.17 -19.53 7.60
CA ALA A 191 -1.17 -20.52 7.21
C ALA A 191 -1.59 -21.96 7.52
N GLN A 192 -2.28 -22.19 8.65
CA GLN A 192 -2.84 -23.50 8.99
C GLN A 192 -3.91 -23.95 7.98
N PHE A 193 -4.82 -23.05 7.60
CA PHE A 193 -5.84 -23.36 6.59
C PHE A 193 -5.22 -23.63 5.21
N VAL A 194 -4.22 -22.86 4.80
CA VAL A 194 -3.50 -23.12 3.54
C VAL A 194 -2.77 -24.46 3.61
N ALA A 195 -2.05 -24.75 4.70
CA ALA A 195 -1.33 -26.01 4.88
C ALA A 195 -2.26 -27.22 4.82
N ALA A 196 -3.48 -27.11 5.37
CA ALA A 196 -4.49 -28.17 5.29
C ALA A 196 -4.99 -28.45 3.86
N GLN A 197 -4.79 -27.53 2.92
CA GLN A 197 -5.19 -27.69 1.51
C GLN A 197 -4.06 -28.17 0.61
N VAL A 198 -2.81 -28.20 1.08
CA VAL A 198 -1.63 -28.58 0.29
C VAL A 198 -1.70 -30.05 -0.14
N GLN A 199 -1.34 -30.33 -1.39
CA GLN A 199 -1.31 -31.65 -2.01
C GLN A 199 0.11 -32.00 -2.50
N PRO A 200 0.45 -33.30 -2.60
CA PRO A 200 1.70 -33.73 -3.25
C PRO A 200 1.80 -33.20 -4.69
N GLY A 201 2.96 -32.63 -5.05
CA GLY A 201 3.20 -32.07 -6.38
C GLY A 201 2.81 -30.60 -6.53
N ASP A 202 2.26 -29.96 -5.49
CA ASP A 202 1.95 -28.53 -5.51
C ASP A 202 3.20 -27.65 -5.74
N LEU A 203 3.01 -26.61 -6.54
CA LEU A 203 4.08 -25.65 -6.85
C LEU A 203 4.43 -24.82 -5.61
N THR A 204 5.73 -24.65 -5.39
CA THR A 204 6.29 -23.81 -4.33
C THR A 204 6.83 -22.51 -4.90
N SER A 205 6.41 -21.39 -4.31
CA SER A 205 6.81 -20.05 -4.69
C SER A 205 8.27 -19.83 -4.29
N PRO A 206 9.10 -19.26 -5.17
CA PRO A 206 10.42 -18.79 -4.79
C PRO A 206 10.32 -17.77 -3.65
N GLY A 207 11.20 -17.90 -2.67
CA GLY A 207 11.30 -16.94 -1.56
C GLY A 207 11.50 -15.50 -2.03
N TRP A 208 10.99 -14.55 -1.25
CA TRP A 208 11.07 -13.13 -1.57
C TRP A 208 12.42 -12.49 -1.23
N VAL A 209 13.24 -13.12 -0.39
CA VAL A 209 14.56 -12.60 -0.03
C VAL A 209 15.44 -12.64 -1.28
N ARG A 210 15.60 -11.48 -1.90
CA ARG A 210 16.35 -11.22 -3.12
C ARG A 210 16.90 -9.81 -3.00
N PHE A 211 18.21 -9.69 -2.93
CA PHE A 211 18.90 -8.40 -2.81
C PHE A 211 18.84 -7.62 -4.13
N GLY A 212 17.63 -7.22 -4.53
CA GLY A 212 17.35 -6.48 -5.77
C GLY A 212 17.86 -5.04 -5.75
N GLY A 213 18.17 -4.52 -4.56
CA GLY A 213 18.83 -3.23 -4.37
C GLY A 213 18.03 -2.05 -4.93
N LEU A 214 18.74 -0.98 -5.28
CA LEU A 214 18.15 0.25 -5.79
C LEU A 214 17.40 0.12 -7.13
N PRO A 215 17.79 -0.76 -8.08
CA PRO A 215 17.03 -0.94 -9.31
C PRO A 215 15.55 -1.30 -9.08
N LEU A 216 15.26 -2.23 -8.16
CA LEU A 216 13.88 -2.60 -7.83
C LEU A 216 13.12 -1.45 -7.16
N VAL A 217 13.80 -0.69 -6.28
CA VAL A 217 13.24 0.50 -5.65
C VAL A 217 12.87 1.57 -6.70
N ILE A 218 13.75 1.81 -7.67
CA ILE A 218 13.49 2.78 -8.76
C ILE A 218 12.31 2.32 -9.62
N ASP A 219 12.22 1.03 -9.97
CA ASP A 219 11.07 0.50 -10.72
C ASP A 219 9.76 0.64 -9.95
N ALA A 220 9.78 0.31 -8.66
CA ALA A 220 8.63 0.47 -7.77
C ALA A 220 8.19 1.94 -7.65
N LEU A 221 9.12 2.87 -7.54
CA LEU A 221 8.82 4.31 -7.45
C LEU A 221 8.20 4.87 -8.74
N ARG A 222 8.44 4.23 -9.90
CA ARG A 222 7.79 4.59 -11.17
C ARG A 222 6.30 4.18 -11.23
N ARG A 223 5.74 3.64 -10.15
CA ARG A 223 4.29 3.55 -9.94
C ARG A 223 3.68 4.88 -9.47
N ASN A 224 4.40 5.99 -9.59
CA ASN A 224 3.94 7.35 -9.35
C ASN A 224 4.09 8.18 -10.64
N LEU A 225 3.03 8.84 -11.08
CA LEU A 225 2.97 9.59 -12.35
C LEU A 225 4.04 10.69 -12.47
N VAL A 226 4.45 11.33 -11.37
CA VAL A 226 5.51 12.35 -11.35
C VAL A 226 6.89 11.72 -11.56
N LEU A 227 7.09 10.50 -11.06
CA LEU A 227 8.37 9.78 -11.11
C LEU A 227 8.50 8.94 -12.38
N THR A 228 7.38 8.60 -13.01
CA THR A 228 7.35 7.86 -14.27
C THR A 228 8.10 8.63 -15.36
N GLY A 229 9.10 7.98 -15.96
CA GLY A 229 9.91 8.56 -17.04
C GLY A 229 11.14 9.34 -16.56
N LEU A 230 11.29 9.63 -15.26
CA LEU A 230 12.50 10.28 -14.75
C LEU A 230 13.70 9.32 -14.74
N PRO A 231 14.93 9.84 -14.95
CA PRO A 231 16.16 9.09 -14.70
C PRO A 231 16.27 8.64 -13.24
N GLY A 232 16.79 7.42 -13.02
CA GLY A 232 16.89 6.81 -11.69
C GLY A 232 17.51 7.71 -10.60
N PRO A 233 18.64 8.41 -10.86
CA PRO A 233 19.23 9.32 -9.87
C PRO A 233 18.29 10.45 -9.44
N LEU A 234 17.50 11.01 -10.37
CA LEU A 234 16.56 12.08 -10.07
C LEU A 234 15.36 11.57 -9.25
N VAL A 235 14.89 10.34 -9.53
CA VAL A 235 13.86 9.67 -8.72
C VAL A 235 14.33 9.56 -7.26
N LEU A 236 15.54 9.05 -7.04
CA LEU A 236 16.09 8.89 -5.70
C LEU A 236 16.31 10.23 -5.00
N ALA A 237 16.85 11.23 -5.69
CA ALA A 237 17.08 12.56 -5.14
C ALA A 237 15.77 13.24 -4.70
N LEU A 238 14.73 13.19 -5.56
CA LEU A 238 13.44 13.82 -5.27
C LEU A 238 12.73 13.13 -4.10
N VAL A 239 12.72 11.79 -4.08
CA VAL A 239 12.11 11.02 -2.99
C VAL A 239 12.87 11.24 -1.69
N ALA A 240 14.21 11.19 -1.70
CA ALA A 240 15.02 11.44 -0.51
C ALA A 240 14.77 12.85 0.05
N ALA A 241 14.75 13.87 -0.81
CA ALA A 241 14.46 15.26 -0.41
C ALA A 241 13.05 15.40 0.19
N SER A 242 12.04 14.78 -0.44
CA SER A 242 10.67 14.77 0.06
C SER A 242 10.56 14.11 1.44
N LEU A 243 11.10 12.89 1.60
CA LEU A 243 11.07 12.17 2.87
C LEU A 243 11.82 12.94 3.97
N ALA A 244 12.98 13.53 3.66
CA ALA A 244 13.73 14.36 4.59
C ALA A 244 12.93 15.61 5.01
N ALA A 245 12.24 16.27 4.08
CA ALA A 245 11.39 17.41 4.37
C ALA A 245 10.20 17.04 5.27
N MET A 246 9.58 15.88 5.05
CA MET A 246 8.51 15.36 5.91
C MET A 246 9.00 15.06 7.32
N LEU A 247 10.18 14.45 7.48
CA LEU A 247 10.77 14.18 8.80
C LEU A 247 11.16 15.46 9.54
N ARG A 248 11.70 16.47 8.82
CA ARG A 248 12.25 17.70 9.43
C ARG A 248 11.19 18.76 9.68
N TRP A 249 10.26 18.96 8.74
CA TRP A 249 9.31 20.08 8.74
C TRP A 249 7.84 19.65 8.70
N GLY A 250 7.57 18.35 8.54
CA GLY A 250 6.23 17.80 8.53
C GLY A 250 5.61 17.71 9.92
N GLY A 251 4.28 17.63 9.93
CA GLY A 251 3.51 17.27 11.10
C GLY A 251 3.57 15.77 11.39
N GLU A 252 2.74 15.31 12.32
CA GLU A 252 2.70 13.92 12.73
C GLU A 252 2.36 12.97 11.57
N MET A 253 1.32 13.30 10.79
CA MET A 253 0.91 12.52 9.62
C MET A 253 2.05 12.36 8.60
N GLU A 254 2.72 13.46 8.25
CA GLU A 254 3.83 13.45 7.30
C GLU A 254 5.04 12.67 7.83
N ARG A 255 5.35 12.77 9.13
CA ARG A 255 6.45 11.98 9.74
C ARG A 255 6.17 10.48 9.69
N ILE A 256 4.95 10.05 10.04
CA ILE A 256 4.56 8.65 9.94
C ILE A 256 4.60 8.18 8.49
N ALA A 257 4.09 9.00 7.57
CA ALA A 257 4.13 8.72 6.15
C ALA A 257 5.58 8.54 5.65
N ALA A 258 6.50 9.40 6.09
CA ALA A 258 7.91 9.32 5.72
C ALA A 258 8.59 8.07 6.28
N VAL A 259 8.37 7.73 7.55
CA VAL A 259 8.90 6.51 8.18
C VAL A 259 8.35 5.27 7.47
N GLY A 260 7.06 5.24 7.15
CA GLY A 260 6.42 4.12 6.44
C GLY A 260 6.92 3.95 5.01
N SER A 261 6.98 5.04 4.25
CA SER A 261 7.58 5.03 2.90
C SER A 261 9.04 4.59 2.94
N ALA A 262 9.86 5.16 3.82
CA ALA A 262 11.27 4.80 3.92
C ALA A 262 11.46 3.33 4.32
N GLY A 263 10.71 2.84 5.32
CA GLY A 263 10.75 1.45 5.74
C GLY A 263 10.33 0.48 4.65
N PHE A 264 9.28 0.83 3.89
CA PHE A 264 8.82 0.02 2.75
C PHE A 264 9.86 -0.04 1.61
N LEU A 265 10.43 1.11 1.23
CA LEU A 265 11.45 1.18 0.18
C LEU A 265 12.74 0.50 0.62
N ALA A 266 13.13 0.61 1.88
CA ALA A 266 14.26 -0.12 2.45
C ALA A 266 14.03 -1.64 2.39
N ALA A 267 12.82 -2.11 2.75
CA ALA A 267 12.46 -3.51 2.62
C ALA A 267 12.57 -4.00 1.17
N LEU A 268 12.16 -3.20 0.18
CA LEU A 268 12.31 -3.54 -1.24
C LEU A 268 13.76 -3.74 -1.71
N THR A 269 14.76 -3.24 -0.98
CA THR A 269 16.16 -3.51 -1.33
C THR A 269 16.58 -4.96 -1.05
N VAL A 270 15.88 -5.63 -0.12
CA VAL A 270 16.17 -6.97 0.38
C VAL A 270 15.09 -7.99 -0.02
N PHE A 271 13.85 -7.53 -0.15
CA PHE A 271 12.68 -8.33 -0.45
C PHE A 271 12.06 -7.92 -1.79
N GLY A 272 11.68 -8.92 -2.59
CA GLY A 272 11.00 -8.71 -3.86
C GLY A 272 11.85 -9.15 -5.05
N ARG A 273 11.16 -9.71 -6.03
CA ARG A 273 11.72 -10.21 -7.28
C ARG A 273 11.53 -9.14 -8.37
N PRO A 274 12.19 -9.27 -9.54
CA PRO A 274 12.00 -8.33 -10.65
C PRO A 274 10.54 -8.15 -11.11
N ASP A 275 9.69 -9.17 -10.92
CA ASP A 275 8.24 -9.13 -11.21
C ASP A 275 7.40 -8.42 -10.11
N ASN A 276 8.01 -8.00 -8.99
CA ASN A 276 7.33 -7.34 -7.87
C ASN A 276 7.31 -5.81 -7.95
N GLY A 277 7.66 -5.21 -9.08
CA GLY A 277 7.62 -3.75 -9.26
C GLY A 277 6.25 -3.11 -8.99
N TYR A 278 5.15 -3.86 -9.04
CA TYR A 278 3.81 -3.38 -8.67
C TYR A 278 3.65 -3.12 -7.17
N TRP A 279 4.50 -3.67 -6.29
CA TRP A 279 4.47 -3.36 -4.86
C TRP A 279 4.70 -1.88 -4.58
N GLY A 280 5.34 -1.17 -5.51
CA GLY A 280 5.50 0.29 -5.47
C GLY A 280 4.20 1.06 -5.28
N PHE A 281 3.04 0.52 -5.69
CA PHE A 281 1.73 1.13 -5.44
C PHE A 281 1.48 1.40 -3.94
N MET A 282 2.06 0.60 -3.04
CA MET A 282 1.89 0.78 -1.60
C MET A 282 2.56 2.05 -1.05
N ALA A 283 3.61 2.55 -1.69
CA ALA A 283 4.36 3.73 -1.24
C ALA A 283 4.20 4.95 -2.17
N ALA A 284 3.85 4.73 -3.44
CA ALA A 284 3.77 5.76 -4.48
C ALA A 284 2.97 7.02 -4.09
N PRO A 285 1.81 6.94 -3.41
CA PRO A 285 1.06 8.14 -3.01
C PRO A 285 1.73 8.99 -1.95
N PHE A 286 2.68 8.44 -1.20
CA PHE A 286 3.19 9.06 0.03
C PHE A 286 4.60 9.63 -0.11
N VAL A 287 5.38 9.11 -1.06
CA VAL A 287 6.81 9.43 -1.21
C VAL A 287 7.10 10.89 -1.60
N LEU A 288 6.14 11.60 -2.19
CA LEU A 288 6.30 12.99 -2.63
C LEU A 288 5.58 14.03 -1.78
N LEU A 289 4.93 13.64 -0.67
CA LEU A 289 4.13 14.58 0.14
C LEU A 289 4.97 15.66 0.83
N GLY A 290 6.30 15.55 0.84
CA GLY A 290 7.21 16.54 1.40
C GLY A 290 7.55 17.71 0.50
N LEU A 291 7.28 17.62 -0.82
CA LEU A 291 7.65 18.69 -1.75
C LEU A 291 7.00 20.05 -1.42
N PRO A 292 5.72 20.14 -1.02
CA PRO A 292 5.12 21.40 -0.60
C PRO A 292 5.79 22.01 0.63
N LEU A 293 6.34 21.17 1.53
CA LEU A 293 7.07 21.62 2.71
C LEU A 293 8.40 22.27 2.33
N ILE A 294 9.08 21.76 1.31
CA ILE A 294 10.31 22.37 0.76
C ILE A 294 9.97 23.73 0.16
N ALA A 295 8.93 23.79 -0.70
CA ALA A 295 8.50 25.04 -1.33
C ALA A 295 8.17 26.11 -0.30
N ARG A 296 7.48 25.75 0.79
CA ARG A 296 7.16 26.66 1.91
C ARG A 296 8.40 27.27 2.58
N GLN A 297 9.52 26.55 2.65
CA GLN A 297 10.75 27.06 3.26
C GLN A 297 11.56 27.94 2.30
N LEU A 298 11.45 27.70 1.00
CA LEU A 298 12.18 28.45 -0.03
C LEU A 298 11.45 29.73 -0.47
N LEU A 299 10.11 29.77 -0.37
CA LEU A 299 9.34 30.94 -0.73
C LEU A 299 9.51 32.06 0.32
N PRO A 300 9.81 33.30 -0.10
CA PRO A 300 9.91 34.44 0.81
C PRO A 300 8.60 34.59 1.59
N ARG A 301 8.69 34.61 2.93
CA ARG A 301 7.58 35.11 3.74
C ARG A 301 7.49 36.60 3.45
N HIS A 302 6.53 37.02 2.62
CA HIS A 302 6.12 38.41 2.60
C HIS A 302 5.60 38.74 4.01
N ARG A 303 6.50 39.22 4.88
CA ARG A 303 6.13 39.94 6.09
C ARG A 303 5.31 41.11 5.59
N LYS A 304 4.00 41.10 5.86
CA LYS A 304 3.25 42.35 5.97
C LYS A 304 3.90 43.12 7.12
N THR A 305 4.95 43.87 6.82
CA THR A 305 5.34 45.01 7.63
C THR A 305 4.17 45.97 7.58
N GLY A 306 3.30 45.88 8.58
CA GLY A 306 2.39 46.96 8.90
C GLY A 306 3.24 48.20 9.15
N ARG A 307 3.21 49.13 8.20
CA ARG A 307 3.50 50.52 8.51
C ARG A 307 2.22 51.12 9.09
N GLN A 308 2.49 51.91 10.12
CA GLN A 308 1.60 52.68 10.98
C GLN A 308 0.58 53.50 10.21
#